data_AF-A0AA82WPC9-F1
#
_entry.id   AF-A0AA82WPC9-F1
#
_cell.length_a   1.000
_cell.length_b   1.000
_cell.length_c   1.000
_cell.angle_alpha   90.00
_cell.angle_beta   90.00
_cell.angle_gamma   90.00
#
_symmetry.space_group_name_H-M   'P 1'
#
loop_
_entity.id
_entity.type
_entity.pdbx_description
1 polymer ?
#
loop_
_entity_poly.entity_id
_entity_poly.type
_entity_poly.pdbx_seq_one_letter_code
_entity_poly.pdbx_strand_id
1 'polypeptide(L)' 'YPVKTDLHCRSSPSTSASIVRTYSSGTEVQIQCQTTGTSVQGSNVWDKTQHGCYVADYYVKTGHSGIFTTKCGS' A
#
# COMPACT_ATOMS: atom_id res chain seq x y z
N TYR A 1 0.78 -3.86 -10.27
CA TYR A 1 -0.57 -3.86 -9.69
C TYR A 1 -1.19 -2.48 -9.82
N PRO A 2 -2.30 -2.33 -10.56
CA PRO A 2 -2.95 -1.03 -10.74
C PRO A 2 -3.67 -0.56 -9.47
N VAL A 3 -3.57 0.74 -9.17
CA VAL A 3 -4.34 1.37 -8.09
C VAL A 3 -5.79 1.65 -8.53
N LYS A 4 -6.75 1.53 -7.60
CA LYS A 4 -8.19 1.67 -7.87
C LYS A 4 -8.65 3.13 -8.01
N THR A 5 -7.93 4.04 -7.37
CA THR A 5 -8.24 5.48 -7.26
C THR A 5 -6.94 6.24 -7.00
N ASP A 6 -7.01 7.56 -6.95
CA ASP A 6 -5.89 8.40 -6.52
C ASP A 6 -5.46 8.02 -5.10
N LEU A 7 -4.20 7.60 -4.98
CA LEU A 7 -3.69 6.92 -3.80
C LEU A 7 -2.42 7.58 -3.29
N HIS A 8 -2.45 7.97 -2.02
CA HIS A 8 -1.29 8.53 -1.35
C HIS A 8 -0.37 7.43 -0.83
N CYS A 9 0.87 7.49 -1.30
CA CYS A 9 2.00 6.72 -0.79
C CYS A 9 2.63 7.46 0.39
N ARG A 10 2.71 6.81 1.54
CA ARG A 10 3.07 7.40 2.82
C ARG A 10 4.41 6.89 3.33
N SER A 11 5.04 7.65 4.22
CA SER A 11 6.37 7.32 4.77
C SER A 11 6.36 6.10 5.70
N SER A 12 5.23 5.78 6.31
CA SER A 12 5.03 4.59 7.15
C SER A 12 3.61 4.02 6.93
N PRO A 13 3.30 2.78 7.37
CA PRO A 13 1.98 2.15 7.18
C PRO A 13 0.93 2.74 8.13
N SER A 14 0.67 4.04 8.00
CA SER A 14 -0.30 4.77 8.81
C SER A 14 -0.95 5.88 8.00
N THR A 15 -2.24 6.12 8.20
CA THR A 15 -2.97 7.23 7.56
C THR A 15 -2.54 8.61 8.07
N SER A 16 -1.87 8.68 9.22
CA SER A 16 -1.30 9.93 9.77
C SER A 16 0.11 10.22 9.28
N ALA A 17 0.76 9.27 8.61
CA ALA A 17 2.13 9.45 8.13
C ALA A 17 2.18 10.43 6.95
N SER A 18 3.31 11.12 6.81
CA SER A 18 3.51 12.09 5.73
C SER A 18 3.37 11.44 4.34
N ILE A 19 2.74 12.18 3.42
CA ILE A 19 2.61 11.77 2.02
C ILE A 19 3.96 11.98 1.34
N VAL A 20 4.53 10.92 0.81
CA VAL A 20 5.80 10.92 0.06
C VAL A 20 5.54 11.05 -1.44
N ARG A 21 4.44 10.46 -1.92
CA ARG A 21 4.04 10.44 -3.34
C ARG A 21 2.54 10.25 -3.47
N THR A 22 1.98 10.65 -4.60
CA THR A 22 0.63 10.28 -5.01
C THR A 22 0.69 9.48 -6.31
N TYR A 23 -0.10 8.43 -6.41
CA TYR A 23 -0.35 7.68 -7.63
C TYR A 23 -1.73 8.02 -8.14
N SER A 24 -1.86 8.32 -9.42
CA SER A 24 -3.17 8.51 -10.06
C SER A 24 -3.86 7.17 -10.26
N SER A 25 -5.20 7.16 -10.32
CA SER A 25 -5.98 5.97 -10.65
C SER A 25 -5.43 5.21 -11.88
N GLY A 26 -5.35 3.89 -11.80
CA GLY A 26 -4.81 3.03 -12.86
C GLY A 26 -3.27 2.93 -12.90
N THR A 27 -2.55 3.76 -12.14
CA THR A 27 -1.08 3.66 -12.05
C THR A 27 -0.66 2.28 -11.55
N GLU A 28 0.29 1.66 -12.23
CA GLU A 28 0.86 0.39 -11.79
C GLU A 28 1.94 0.59 -10.72
N VAL A 29 1.75 -0.06 -9.58
CA VAL A 29 2.74 -0.16 -8.51
C VAL A 29 3.26 -1.59 -8.40
N GLN A 30 4.54 -1.73 -8.05
CA GLN A 30 5.15 -3.01 -7.70
C GLN A 30 5.23 -3.11 -6.18
N ILE A 31 4.77 -4.22 -5.63
CA ILE A 31 4.79 -4.48 -4.19
C ILE A 31 6.12 -5.17 -3.86
N GLN A 32 6.95 -4.51 -3.07
CA GLN A 32 8.21 -5.08 -2.57
C GLN A 32 7.98 -5.99 -1.38
N CYS A 33 7.11 -5.59 -0.46
CA CYS A 33 6.75 -6.35 0.72
C CYS A 33 5.44 -5.82 1.32
N GLN A 34 4.83 -6.61 2.19
CA GLN A 34 3.62 -6.24 2.91
C GLN A 34 3.85 -6.11 4.42
N THR A 35 3.10 -5.24 5.05
CA THR A 35 3.12 -5.05 6.50
C THR A 35 1.73 -4.71 7.01
N THR A 36 1.57 -4.63 8.33
CA THR A 36 0.32 -4.20 8.96
C THR A 36 0.45 -2.77 9.47
N GLY A 37 -0.69 -2.08 9.55
CA GLY A 37 -0.73 -0.67 9.92
C GLY A 37 -2.12 -0.21 10.32
N THR A 38 -2.36 1.10 10.22
CA THR A 38 -3.69 1.66 10.49
C THR A 38 -4.73 1.03 9.57
N SER A 39 -5.89 0.66 10.13
CA SER A 39 -6.97 0.06 9.34
C SER A 39 -7.61 1.09 8.40
N VAL A 40 -7.74 0.72 7.14
CA VAL A 40 -8.37 1.49 6.07
C VAL A 40 -9.46 0.65 5.46
N GLN A 41 -10.72 1.08 5.60
CA GLN A 41 -11.89 0.36 5.09
C GLN A 41 -11.94 -1.11 5.54
N GLY A 42 -11.50 -1.39 6.77
CA GLY A 42 -11.47 -2.74 7.35
C GLY A 42 -10.23 -3.56 7.02
N SER A 43 -9.34 -3.12 6.13
CA SER A 43 -8.05 -3.76 5.89
C SER A 43 -6.93 -3.05 6.66
N ASN A 44 -6.15 -3.80 7.42
CA ASN A 44 -4.95 -3.31 8.08
C ASN A 44 -3.66 -3.62 7.29
N VAL A 45 -3.77 -4.11 6.05
CA VAL A 45 -2.63 -4.47 5.21
C VAL A 45 -2.13 -3.25 4.44
N TRP A 46 -0.82 -3.08 4.42
CA TRP A 46 -0.11 -2.02 3.72
C TRP A 46 0.97 -2.60 2.82
N ASP A 47 1.04 -2.09 1.60
CA ASP A 47 2.02 -2.48 0.58
C ASP A 47 3.16 -1.48 0.55
N LYS A 48 4.40 -1.95 0.72
CA LYS A 48 5.57 -1.15 0.39
C LYS A 48 5.79 -1.22 -1.11
N THR A 49 5.76 -0.06 -1.75
CA THR A 49 5.92 0.06 -3.20
C THR A 49 7.41 0.11 -3.60
N GLN A 50 7.71 0.01 -4.89
CA GLN A 50 9.05 0.19 -5.46
C GLN A 50 9.69 1.54 -5.12
N HIS A 51 8.89 2.54 -4.74
CA HIS A 51 9.35 3.86 -4.34
C HIS A 51 9.65 3.96 -2.84
N GLY A 52 9.65 2.85 -2.10
CA GLY A 52 10.03 2.79 -0.69
C GLY A 52 8.98 3.36 0.29
N CYS A 53 7.82 3.76 -0.22
CA CYS A 53 6.69 4.28 0.55
C CYS A 53 5.53 3.27 0.58
N TYR A 54 4.59 3.47 1.49
CA TYR A 54 3.53 2.54 1.83
C TYR A 54 2.16 3.02 1.34
N VAL A 55 1.39 2.13 0.74
CA VAL A 55 -0.01 2.38 0.36
C VAL A 55 -0.93 1.37 1.04
N ALA A 56 -2.18 1.73 1.28
CA ALA A 56 -3.16 0.77 1.82
C ALA A 56 -3.55 -0.24 0.73
N ASP A 57 -3.43 -1.52 1.02
CA ASP A 57 -3.70 -2.63 0.08
C ASP A 57 -5.15 -2.60 -0.41
N TYR A 58 -6.10 -2.10 0.41
CA TYR A 58 -7.50 -1.91 0.01
C TYR A 58 -7.66 -1.15 -1.33
N TYR A 59 -6.76 -0.21 -1.63
CA TYR A 59 -6.79 0.59 -2.87
C TYR A 59 -5.92 0.03 -4.00
N VAL A 60 -5.25 -1.10 -3.82
CA VAL A 60 -4.44 -1.76 -4.83
C VAL A 60 -5.21 -2.98 -5.36
N LYS A 61 -5.19 -3.22 -6.67
CA LYS A 61 -5.81 -4.42 -7.26
C LYS A 61 -4.84 -5.59 -7.17
N THR A 62 -4.61 -6.10 -5.96
CA THR A 62 -3.76 -7.28 -5.69
C THR A 62 -4.49 -8.59 -5.93
N GLY A 63 -5.82 -8.61 -5.77
CA GLY A 63 -6.64 -9.82 -5.85
C GLY A 63 -6.67 -10.63 -4.55
N HIS A 64 -6.10 -10.10 -3.47
CA HIS A 64 -6.00 -10.74 -2.17
C HIS A 64 -6.53 -9.81 -1.07
N SER A 65 -7.01 -10.40 0.02
CA SER A 65 -7.61 -9.67 1.16
C SER A 65 -6.71 -9.68 2.41
N GLY A 66 -5.48 -10.18 2.29
CA GLY A 66 -4.53 -10.35 3.37
C GLY A 66 -3.09 -10.29 2.86
N ILE A 67 -2.13 -10.50 3.78
CA ILE A 67 -0.71 -10.62 3.40
C ILE A 67 -0.55 -11.87 2.54
N PHE A 68 -0.09 -11.69 1.30
CA PHE A 68 0.14 -12.76 0.35
C PHE A 68 1.58 -12.81 -0.16
N THR A 69 2.36 -11.75 0.08
CA THR A 69 3.79 -11.68 -0.28
C THR A 69 4.67 -11.60 0.97
N THR A 70 5.98 -11.47 0.76
CA THR A 70 6.98 -11.34 1.82
C THR A 70 6.64 -10.20 2.77
N LYS A 71 6.79 -10.45 4.08
CA LYS A 71 6.58 -9.42 5.10
C LYS A 71 7.76 -8.44 5.12
N CYS A 72 7.49 -7.15 5.26
CA CYS A 72 8.56 -6.16 5.36
C CYS A 72 9.40 -6.39 6.62
N GLY A 73 10.73 -6.44 6.45
CA GLY A 73 11.68 -6.63 7.56
C GLY A 73 11.95 -8.09 7.93
N SER A 74 11.61 -9.05 7.06
CA SER A 74 12.05 -10.45 7.14
C SER A 74 13.53 -10.60 6.81
#